data_AF-A0AAW2FS04-F1
#
_entry.id   AF-A0AAW2FS04-F1
#
_cell.length_a   1.000
_cell.length_b   1.000
_cell.length_c   1.000
_cell.angle_alpha   90.00
_cell.angle_beta   90.00
_cell.angle_gamma   90.00
#
_symmetry.space_group_name_H-M   'P 1'
#
loop_
_entity.id
_entity.type
_entity.pdbx_description
1 polymer ?
#
loop_
_entity_poly.entity_id
_entity_poly.type
_entity_poly.pdbx_seq_one_letter_code
_entity_poly.pdbx_strand_id
1 'polypeptide(L)'
;MAFLLLYLGTVLTHLYIYCYSAERLLIESTSLAYGVYECKWYDISPKDAKSLMFMAYRSTIPLRLTAGKFGTFSLEMFGTTVKTSMGYLSALLTMMD
;
A
#
# COMPACT_ATOMS: atom_id res chain seq x y z
N MET A 1 -4.10 29.19 14.36
CA MET A 1 -2.95 28.27 14.18
C MET A 1 -3.20 26.86 14.70
N ALA A 2 -3.59 26.65 15.97
CA ALA A 2 -3.78 25.30 16.52
C ALA A 2 -4.77 24.41 15.73
N PHE A 3 -5.92 24.96 15.31
CA PHE A 3 -6.90 24.22 14.50
C PHE A 3 -6.34 23.71 13.16
N LEU A 4 -5.54 24.52 12.46
CA LEU A 4 -4.93 24.14 11.18
C LEU A 4 -3.89 23.03 11.37
N LEU A 5 -3.07 23.12 12.44
CA LEU A 5 -2.09 22.09 12.76
C LEU A 5 -2.76 20.74 13.11
N LEU A 6 -3.84 20.77 13.88
CA LEU A 6 -4.62 19.56 14.22
C LEU A 6 -5.28 18.93 12.99
N TYR A 7 -5.83 19.77 12.10
CA TYR A 7 -6.43 19.30 10.84
C TYR A 7 -5.38 18.64 9.94
N LEU A 8 -4.24 19.32 9.70
CA LEU A 8 -3.13 18.78 8.90
C LEU A 8 -2.61 17.47 9.49
N GLY A 9 -2.40 17.41 10.81
CA GLY A 9 -1.98 16.20 11.50
C GLY A 9 -2.95 15.04 11.25
N THR A 10 -4.25 15.28 11.41
CA THR A 10 -5.29 14.26 11.23
C THR A 10 -5.33 13.72 9.79
N VAL A 11 -5.20 14.59 8.79
CA VAL A 11 -5.18 14.21 7.37
C VAL A 11 -3.94 13.37 7.06
N LEU A 12 -2.77 13.81 7.53
CA LEU A 12 -1.52 13.07 7.34
C LEU A 12 -1.55 11.70 8.01
N THR A 13 -2.07 11.61 9.24
CA THR A 13 -2.21 10.33 9.95
C THR A 13 -3.15 9.39 9.22
N HIS A 14 -4.31 9.86 8.74
CA HIS A 14 -5.22 9.01 7.96
C HIS A 14 -4.54 8.50 6.69
N LEU A 15 -3.91 9.38 5.91
CA LEU A 15 -3.23 8.99 4.68
C LEU A 15 -2.11 7.97 4.96
N TYR A 16 -1.34 8.19 6.03
CA TYR A 16 -0.30 7.27 6.48
C TYR A 16 -0.87 5.88 6.82
N ILE A 17 -1.97 5.81 7.58
CA ILE A 17 -2.62 4.53 7.93
C ILE A 17 -3.05 3.79 6.66
N TYR A 18 -3.70 4.47 5.71
CA TYR A 18 -4.11 3.84 4.45
C TYR A 18 -2.93 3.31 3.64
N CYS A 19 -1.87 4.11 3.47
CA CYS A 19 -0.67 3.69 2.75
C CYS A 19 0.04 2.53 3.44
N TYR A 20 0.15 2.56 4.77
CA TYR A 20 0.77 1.51 5.56
C TYR A 20 -0.01 0.19 5.46
N SER A 21 -1.33 0.23 5.65
CA SER A 21 -2.18 -0.95 5.53
C SER A 21 -2.16 -1.54 4.13
N ALA A 22 -2.19 -0.70 3.09
CA ALA A 22 -2.09 -1.13 1.69
C ALA A 22 -0.77 -1.83 1.40
N GLU A 23 0.34 -1.29 1.90
CA GLU A 23 1.66 -1.87 1.69
C GLU A 23 1.86 -3.18 2.46
N ARG A 24 1.41 -3.25 3.71
CA ARG A 24 1.38 -4.50 4.48
C ARG A 24 0.56 -5.58 3.77
N LEU A 25 -0.61 -5.22 3.25
CA LEU A 25 -1.47 -6.12 2.51
C LEU A 25 -0.81 -6.62 1.22
N LEU A 26 -0.11 -5.74 0.51
CA LEU A 26 0.66 -6.08 -0.68
C LEU A 26 1.77 -7.10 -0.35
N ILE A 27 2.55 -6.83 0.70
CA ILE A 27 3.65 -7.70 1.16
C ILE A 27 3.11 -9.08 1.53
N GLU A 28 2.06 -9.15 2.36
CA GLU A 28 1.49 -10.43 2.79
C GLU A 28 0.82 -11.18 1.62
N SER A 29 0.19 -10.47 0.69
CA SER A 29 -0.36 -11.10 -0.52
C SER A 29 0.74 -11.76 -1.36
N THR A 30 1.92 -11.14 -1.43
CA THR A 30 3.07 -11.72 -2.16
C THR A 30 3.75 -12.85 -1.39
N SER A 31 3.83 -12.78 -0.06
CA SER A 31 4.42 -13.83 0.78
C SER A 31 3.59 -15.12 0.71
N LEU A 32 2.26 -15.01 0.64
CA LEU A 32 1.35 -16.15 0.46
C LEU A 32 1.62 -16.92 -0.85
N ALA A 33 1.93 -16.21 -1.94
CA ALA A 33 2.28 -16.87 -3.20
C ALA A 33 3.54 -17.73 -3.06
N TYR A 34 4.54 -17.23 -2.34
CA TYR A 34 5.79 -17.94 -2.07
C TYR A 34 5.57 -19.15 -1.14
N GLY A 35 4.79 -19.00 -0.07
CA GLY A 35 4.47 -20.10 0.83
C GLY A 35 3.69 -21.24 0.15
N VAL A 36 2.78 -20.91 -0.75
CA VAL A 36 2.06 -21.92 -1.56
C VAL A 36 3.01 -22.66 -2.51
N TYR A 37 4.02 -21.99 -3.05
CA TYR A 37 5.05 -22.61 -3.88
C TYR A 37 5.95 -23.57 -3.09
N GLU A 38 6.32 -23.22 -1.85
CA GLU A 38 7.14 -24.07 -0.98
C GLU A 38 6.37 -25.24 -0.35
N CYS A 39 5.03 -25.20 -0.34
CA CYS A 39 4.25 -26.36 0.06
C CYS A 39 4.54 -27.56 -0.85
N LYS A 40 4.67 -28.75 -0.26
CA LYS A 40 4.72 -30.04 -0.97
C LYS A 40 3.35 -30.37 -1.56
N TRP A 41 2.90 -29.57 -2.54
CA TRP A 41 1.58 -29.64 -3.17
C TRP A 41 1.25 -31.01 -3.76
N TYR A 42 2.29 -31.79 -4.09
CA TYR A 42 2.20 -33.15 -4.60
C TYR A 42 1.90 -34.22 -3.53
N ASP A 43 2.00 -33.88 -2.25
CA ASP A 43 1.79 -34.77 -1.09
C ASP A 43 0.44 -34.52 -0.38
N ILE A 44 -0.43 -33.69 -0.98
CA ILE A 44 -1.72 -33.26 -0.41
C ILE A 44 -2.87 -33.93 -1.18
N SER A 45 -4.04 -34.06 -0.54
CA SER A 45 -5.22 -34.63 -1.18
C SER A 45 -5.59 -33.85 -2.47
N PRO A 46 -6.11 -34.50 -3.51
CA PRO A 46 -6.43 -33.84 -4.78
C PRO A 46 -7.42 -32.67 -4.65
N LYS A 47 -8.32 -32.71 -3.64
CA LYS A 47 -9.26 -31.63 -3.34
C LYS A 47 -8.55 -30.40 -2.77
N ASP A 48 -7.59 -30.62 -1.88
CA ASP A 48 -6.85 -29.54 -1.22
C ASP A 48 -5.81 -28.96 -2.17
N ALA A 49 -5.13 -29.80 -2.96
CA ALA A 49 -4.20 -29.37 -4.00
C ALA A 49 -4.88 -28.47 -5.04
N LYS A 50 -6.10 -28.81 -5.47
CA LYS A 50 -6.89 -27.96 -6.37
C LYS A 50 -7.21 -26.60 -5.75
N SER A 51 -7.56 -26.57 -4.47
CA SER A 51 -7.83 -25.34 -3.72
C SER A 51 -6.55 -24.49 -3.58
N LEU A 52 -5.42 -25.14 -3.33
CA LEU A 52 -4.09 -24.52 -3.27
C LEU A 52 -3.71 -23.85 -4.59
N MET A 53 -3.97 -24.51 -5.73
CA MET A 53 -3.73 -23.94 -7.07
C MET A 53 -4.59 -22.69 -7.33
N PHE A 54 -5.86 -22.68 -6.89
CA PHE A 54 -6.69 -21.48 -6.97
C PHE A 54 -6.14 -20.35 -6.12
N MET A 55 -5.69 -20.64 -4.90
CA MET A 55 -5.05 -19.64 -4.03
C MET A 55 -3.75 -19.10 -4.66
N ALA A 56 -2.91 -19.98 -5.23
CA ALA A 56 -1.70 -19.59 -5.96
C ALA A 56 -2.01 -18.65 -7.14
N TYR A 57 -3.00 -19.00 -7.96
CA TYR A 57 -3.41 -18.18 -9.10
C TYR A 57 -4.00 -16.83 -8.68
N ARG A 58 -4.63 -16.75 -7.49
CA ARG A 58 -5.17 -15.49 -6.96
C ARG A 58 -4.08 -14.63 -6.33
N SER A 59 -3.07 -15.22 -5.70
CA SER A 59 -1.97 -14.49 -5.05
C SER A 59 -0.93 -13.94 -6.03
N THR A 60 -0.89 -14.43 -7.27
CA THR A 60 -0.13 -13.79 -8.37
C THR A 60 -0.73 -12.45 -8.81
N ILE A 61 -1.98 -12.16 -8.43
CA ILE A 61 -2.61 -10.84 -8.63
C ILE A 61 -2.43 -10.07 -7.31
N PRO A 62 -1.35 -9.28 -7.16
CA PRO A 62 -1.10 -8.55 -5.92
C PRO A 62 -2.28 -7.64 -5.59
N LEU A 63 -2.77 -7.70 -4.35
CA LEU A 63 -3.81 -6.78 -3.89
C LEU A 63 -3.25 -5.36 -3.82
N ARG A 64 -3.49 -4.59 -4.88
CA ARG A 64 -3.04 -3.21 -5.03
C ARG A 64 -4.20 -2.27 -4.78
N LEU A 65 -4.23 -1.65 -3.60
CA LEU A 65 -5.16 -0.55 -3.33
C LEU A 65 -4.71 0.66 -4.16
N THR A 66 -5.55 1.07 -5.11
CA THR A 66 -5.26 2.18 -6.03
C THR A 66 -6.04 3.42 -5.61
N ALA A 67 -5.36 4.56 -5.51
CA ALA A 67 -5.94 5.89 -5.28
C ALA A 67 -6.51 6.44 -6.60
N GLY A 68 -7.48 5.74 -7.19
CA GLY A 68 -8.03 6.08 -8.50
C GLY A 68 -6.93 6.17 -9.58
N LYS A 69 -6.74 7.36 -10.16
CA LYS A 69 -5.71 7.65 -11.18
C LYS A 69 -4.38 8.16 -10.64
N PHE A 70 -4.27 8.43 -9.33
CA PHE A 70 -3.07 9.04 -8.73
C PHE A 70 -1.94 8.03 -8.49
N GLY A 71 -2.26 6.74 -8.43
CA GLY A 71 -1.29 5.66 -8.25
C GLY A 71 -1.73 4.65 -7.21
N THR A 72 -0.86 3.71 -6.88
CA THR A 72 -1.06 2.75 -5.79
C THR A 72 -0.81 3.39 -4.43
N PHE A 73 -1.63 3.05 -3.43
CA PHE A 73 -1.35 3.40 -2.05
C PHE A 73 -0.10 2.65 -1.58
N SER A 74 0.97 3.40 -1.30
CA SER A 74 2.24 2.93 -0.75
C SER A 74 2.87 4.03 0.11
N LEU A 75 3.79 3.66 1.00
CA LEU A 75 4.61 4.62 1.76
C LEU A 75 5.42 5.54 0.84
N GLU A 76 5.81 5.04 -0.33
CA GLU A 76 6.45 5.85 -1.38
C GLU A 76 5.51 6.96 -1.90
N MET A 77 4.24 6.63 -2.17
CA MET A 77 3.24 7.62 -2.59
C MET A 77 2.97 8.65 -1.49
N PHE A 78 2.93 8.21 -0.22
CA PHE A 78 2.84 9.12 0.92
C PHE A 78 4.04 10.09 0.97
N GLY A 79 5.26 9.55 0.87
CA GLY A 79 6.49 10.35 0.92
C GLY A 79 6.58 11.36 -0.21
N THR A 80 6.24 10.96 -1.44
CA THR A 80 6.22 11.86 -2.60
C THR A 80 5.17 12.96 -2.42
N THR A 81 3.97 12.63 -1.95
CA THR A 81 2.89 13.61 -1.68
C THR A 81 3.29 14.66 -0.66
N VAL A 82 3.91 14.24 0.46
CA VAL A 82 4.40 15.17 1.50
C VAL A 82 5.52 16.04 0.93
N LYS A 83 6.47 15.45 0.21
CA LYS A 83 7.58 16.18 -0.42
C LYS A 83 7.11 17.24 -1.41
N THR A 84 6.18 16.90 -2.29
CA THR A 84 5.60 17.88 -3.23
C THR A 84 4.84 18.98 -2.51
N SER A 85 4.07 18.65 -1.48
CA SER A 85 3.34 19.64 -0.68
C SER A 85 4.30 20.64 -0.02
N MET A 86 5.41 20.17 0.54
CA MET A 86 6.41 21.06 1.13
C MET A 86 7.13 21.87 0.05
N GLY A 87 7.37 21.30 -1.13
CA GLY A 87 7.91 22.03 -2.28
C GLY A 87 7.02 23.21 -2.70
N TYR A 88 5.70 23.01 -2.75
CA TYR A 88 4.74 24.10 -3.01
C TYR A 88 4.76 25.17 -1.92
N LEU A 89 4.83 24.77 -0.65
CA LEU A 89 4.93 25.73 0.46
C LEU A 89 6.23 26.55 0.37
N SER A 90 7.37 25.90 0.09
CA SER A 90 8.64 26.60 -0.10
C SER A 90 8.60 27.60 -1.24
N ALA A 91 8.05 27.20 -2.40
CA ALA A 91 7.91 28.10 -3.55
C ALA A 91 7.01 29.30 -3.22
N LEU A 92 5.89 29.08 -2.54
CA LEU A 92 4.99 30.14 -2.11
C LEU A 92 5.66 31.11 -1.14
N LEU A 93 6.43 30.60 -0.17
CA LEU A 93 7.18 31.44 0.77
C LEU A 93 8.19 32.32 0.04
N THR A 94 8.97 31.75 -0.89
CA THR A 94 9.94 32.50 -1.70
C THR A 94 9.32 33.56 -2.60
N MET A 95 8.07 33.37 -3.06
CA MET A 95 7.37 34.39 -3.85
C MET A 95 6.70 35.48 -3.01
N MET A 96 6.51 35.22 -1.72
CA MET A 96 5.91 36.15 -0.77
C MET A 96 6.96 37.05 -0.10
N ASP A 97 8.22 36.59 -0.06
CA ASP A 97 9.42 37.38 0.22
C ASP A 97 9.78 38.30 -0.97
#